data_AF-A0A969H8W8-F1
#
_entry.id   AF-A0A969H8W8-F1
#
_cell.length_a   1.000
_cell.length_b   1.000
_cell.length_c   1.000
_cell.angle_alpha   90.00
_cell.angle_beta   90.00
_cell.angle_gamma   90.00
#
_symmetry.space_group_name_H-M   'P 1'
#
loop_
_entity.id
_entity.type
_entity.pdbx_description
1 polymer ?
#
loop_
_entity_poly.entity_id
_entity_poly.type
_entity_poly.pdbx_seq_one_letter_code
_entity_poly.pdbx_strand_id
1 'polypeptide(L)'
;DANGAHLITSDVDPRDQPFLTGERTPEGFFRMRGGLDAAIARGVSYAPYADLVWCETAHPDLAEARRFAETVHAQYPGKLLAYNCSPSFNWKRHLDDATIAKFQRELGAMGYKFQFITLAGFHALNYSMFELARAYRDEDMTAYVRLQEEEFAHEAEGYTAVKHQREVGTGYFDLVAEAVAGGMSSTTALSGSTEAEQFAVPAH
;
A
#
# COMPACT_ATOMS: atom_id res chain seq x y z
N ASP A 1 -14.11 10.01 3.19
CA ASP A 1 -13.67 11.21 3.96
C ASP A 1 -14.64 11.76 4.99
N ALA A 2 -15.96 11.57 4.88
CA ALA A 2 -16.93 12.24 5.76
C ALA A 2 -16.71 12.00 7.27
N ASN A 3 -15.94 10.99 7.65
CA ASN A 3 -15.55 10.76 9.04
C ASN A 3 -14.67 11.89 9.60
N GLY A 4 -13.69 12.37 8.82
CA GLY A 4 -12.77 13.44 9.24
C GLY A 4 -13.06 14.81 8.60
N ALA A 5 -13.99 14.89 7.65
CA ALA A 5 -14.32 16.14 6.97
C ALA A 5 -15.23 17.03 7.82
N HIS A 6 -15.00 18.34 7.79
CA HIS A 6 -15.78 19.34 8.51
C HIS A 6 -16.42 20.41 7.62
N LEU A 7 -16.27 20.31 6.31
CA LEU A 7 -16.79 21.26 5.33
C LEU A 7 -17.44 20.54 4.13
N ILE A 8 -18.54 21.09 3.62
CA ILE A 8 -19.18 20.68 2.36
C ILE A 8 -19.48 21.90 1.50
N THR A 9 -19.56 21.70 0.18
CA THR A 9 -19.79 22.76 -0.79
C THR A 9 -21.19 23.35 -0.75
N SER A 10 -22.21 22.52 -0.53
CA SER A 10 -23.62 22.93 -0.59
C SER A 10 -24.48 22.07 0.32
N ASP A 11 -25.63 22.62 0.74
CA ASP A 11 -26.70 21.99 1.51
C ASP A 11 -27.88 21.52 0.62
N VAL A 12 -27.70 21.52 -0.70
CA VAL A 12 -28.75 21.20 -1.68
C VAL A 12 -29.32 19.79 -1.55
N ASP A 13 -28.52 18.83 -1.05
CA ASP A 13 -28.94 17.46 -0.88
C ASP A 13 -29.57 17.23 0.51
N PRO A 14 -30.86 16.87 0.60
CA PRO A 14 -31.52 16.60 1.87
C PRO A 14 -30.85 15.49 2.70
N ARG A 15 -30.07 14.59 2.08
CA ARG A 15 -29.34 13.53 2.78
C ARG A 15 -28.16 14.07 3.60
N ASP A 16 -27.64 15.24 3.24
CA ASP A 16 -26.50 15.87 3.91
C ASP A 16 -26.92 16.82 5.03
N GLN A 17 -28.12 17.41 4.92
CA GLN A 17 -28.67 18.38 5.87
C GLN A 17 -28.63 17.91 7.34
N PRO A 18 -28.93 16.63 7.67
CA PRO A 18 -28.84 16.16 9.05
C PRO A 18 -27.46 16.35 9.68
N PHE A 19 -26.37 16.43 8.90
CA PHE A 19 -24.99 16.54 9.39
C PHE A 19 -24.45 17.97 9.44
N LEU A 20 -25.20 18.95 8.91
CA LEU A 20 -24.78 20.36 8.87
C LEU A 20 -24.99 21.05 10.22
N THR A 21 -24.18 22.07 10.51
CA THR A 21 -24.32 22.90 11.71
C THR A 21 -25.17 24.15 11.48
N GLY A 22 -25.43 24.50 10.22
CA GLY A 22 -26.08 25.76 9.82
C GLY A 22 -25.11 26.94 9.63
N GLU A 23 -23.82 26.76 9.95
CA GLU A 23 -22.80 27.78 9.79
C GLU A 23 -22.11 27.70 8.42
N ARG A 24 -21.55 28.83 7.96
CA ARG A 24 -20.76 28.92 6.73
C ARG A 24 -19.39 29.53 6.95
N THR A 25 -18.45 29.20 6.07
CA THR A 25 -17.11 29.82 6.03
C THR A 25 -17.09 31.04 5.08
N PRO A 26 -16.08 31.93 5.14
CA PRO A 26 -15.95 33.06 4.22
C PRO A 26 -15.85 32.67 2.74
N GLU A 27 -15.28 31.50 2.43
CA GLU A 27 -15.20 30.93 1.07
C GLU A 27 -16.56 30.41 0.58
N GLY A 28 -17.55 30.33 1.49
CA GLY A 28 -18.91 29.96 1.20
C GLY A 28 -19.27 28.50 1.48
N PHE A 29 -18.35 27.69 2.01
CA PHE A 29 -18.62 26.30 2.40
C PHE A 29 -19.57 26.23 3.60
N PHE A 30 -20.35 25.15 3.70
CA PHE A 30 -21.16 24.83 4.86
C PHE A 30 -20.35 23.98 5.83
N ARG A 31 -20.47 24.27 7.13
CA ARG A 31 -19.85 23.44 8.17
C ARG A 31 -20.66 22.18 8.42
N MET A 32 -19.99 21.04 8.46
CA MET A 32 -20.55 19.74 8.83
C MET A 32 -19.89 19.21 10.11
N ARG A 33 -20.62 18.41 10.89
CA ARG A 33 -20.06 17.74 12.07
C ARG A 33 -19.08 16.62 11.71
N GLY A 34 -19.22 16.01 10.53
CA GLY A 34 -18.45 14.85 10.11
C GLY A 34 -18.78 13.61 10.95
N GLY A 35 -17.80 12.72 11.12
CA GLY A 35 -17.89 11.53 11.94
C GLY A 35 -18.47 10.29 11.23
N LEU A 36 -18.45 9.17 11.94
CA LEU A 36 -18.79 7.87 11.38
C LEU A 36 -20.22 7.80 10.84
N ASP A 37 -21.17 8.47 11.48
CA ASP A 37 -22.58 8.46 11.05
C ASP A 37 -22.74 9.08 9.66
N ALA A 38 -22.03 10.17 9.38
CA ALA A 38 -22.00 10.81 8.06
C ALA A 38 -21.34 9.90 7.03
N ALA A 39 -20.26 9.20 7.41
CA ALA A 39 -19.57 8.26 6.55
C ALA A 39 -20.42 7.02 6.22
N ILE A 40 -21.15 6.47 7.19
CA ILE A 40 -22.07 5.35 7.01
C ILE A 40 -23.21 5.75 6.07
N ALA A 41 -23.85 6.89 6.31
CA ALA A 41 -24.95 7.36 5.47
C ALA A 41 -24.54 7.50 4.00
N ARG A 42 -23.33 8.02 3.76
CA ARG A 42 -22.73 8.10 2.42
C ARG A 42 -22.35 6.74 1.87
N GLY A 43 -21.74 5.87 2.68
CA GLY A 43 -21.39 4.50 2.29
C GLY A 43 -22.59 3.69 1.81
N VAL A 44 -23.72 3.77 2.53
CA VAL A 44 -25.00 3.18 2.15
C VAL A 44 -25.54 3.81 0.86
N SER A 45 -25.45 5.14 0.72
CA SER A 45 -25.91 5.84 -0.49
C SER A 45 -25.10 5.47 -1.74
N TYR A 46 -23.81 5.16 -1.58
CA TYR A 46 -22.91 4.82 -2.69
C TYR A 46 -22.89 3.33 -3.02
N ALA A 47 -23.32 2.47 -2.10
CA ALA A 47 -23.25 1.02 -2.27
C ALA A 47 -23.90 0.48 -3.57
N PRO A 48 -25.03 1.00 -4.10
CA PRO A 48 -25.57 0.54 -5.39
C PRO A 48 -24.69 0.84 -6.60
N TYR A 49 -23.72 1.75 -6.46
CA TYR A 49 -22.96 2.33 -7.58
C TYR A 49 -21.46 2.02 -7.53
N ALA A 50 -20.99 1.32 -6.50
CA ALA A 50 -19.57 1.02 -6.31
C ALA A 50 -19.40 -0.46 -5.95
N ASP A 51 -18.49 -1.20 -6.58
CA ASP A 51 -18.26 -2.61 -6.23
C ASP A 51 -17.80 -2.77 -4.77
N LEU A 52 -16.88 -1.88 -4.35
CA LEU A 52 -16.38 -1.78 -2.98
C LEU A 52 -16.67 -0.40 -2.39
N VAL A 53 -16.94 -0.36 -1.08
CA VAL A 53 -17.08 0.89 -0.32
C VAL A 53 -15.94 1.01 0.69
N TRP A 54 -15.36 2.21 0.80
CA TRP A 54 -14.28 2.55 1.71
C TRP A 54 -14.61 3.82 2.49
N CYS A 55 -14.39 3.78 3.81
CA CYS A 55 -14.40 4.94 4.68
C CYS A 55 -13.00 5.21 5.20
N GLU A 56 -12.46 6.41 4.97
CA GLU A 56 -11.26 6.88 5.66
C GLU A 56 -11.53 7.05 7.16
N THR A 57 -10.56 6.67 8.00
CA THR A 57 -10.65 6.75 9.47
C THR A 57 -9.47 7.53 10.03
N ALA A 58 -9.65 8.11 11.23
CA ALA A 58 -8.58 8.84 11.92
C ALA A 58 -7.62 7.91 12.67
N HIS A 59 -8.07 6.70 13.02
CA HIS A 59 -7.33 5.74 13.83
C HIS A 59 -7.56 4.30 13.32
N PRO A 60 -6.63 3.37 13.59
CA PRO A 60 -6.82 1.95 13.30
C PRO A 60 -7.71 1.31 14.39
N ASP A 61 -9.03 1.42 14.22
CA ASP A 61 -10.03 0.96 15.21
C ASP A 61 -10.94 -0.13 14.62
N LEU A 62 -10.86 -1.35 15.18
CA LEU A 62 -11.68 -2.50 14.76
C LEU A 62 -13.16 -2.38 15.15
N ALA A 63 -13.48 -1.67 16.23
CA ALA A 63 -14.86 -1.45 16.64
C ALA A 63 -15.55 -0.43 15.72
N GLU A 64 -14.85 0.63 15.35
CA GLU A 64 -15.32 1.60 14.34
C GLU A 64 -15.54 0.91 12.98
N ALA A 65 -14.56 0.10 12.55
CA ALA A 65 -14.66 -0.69 11.33
C ALA A 65 -15.85 -1.67 11.35
N ARG A 66 -16.05 -2.37 12.47
CA ARG A 66 -17.18 -3.28 12.65
C ARG A 66 -18.52 -2.55 12.52
N ARG A 67 -18.66 -1.40 13.20
CA ARG A 67 -19.89 -0.60 13.16
C ARG A 67 -20.21 -0.12 11.74
N PHE A 68 -19.20 0.31 10.99
CA PHE A 68 -19.36 0.68 9.58
C PHE A 68 -19.83 -0.52 8.74
N ALA A 69 -19.14 -1.65 8.86
CA ALA A 69 -19.44 -2.86 8.09
C ALA A 69 -20.84 -3.40 8.37
N GLU A 70 -21.20 -3.57 9.64
CA GLU A 70 -22.52 -4.08 10.06
C GLU A 70 -23.65 -3.19 9.54
N THR A 71 -23.48 -1.86 9.57
CA THR A 71 -24.53 -0.93 9.11
C THR A 71 -24.67 -0.93 7.58
N VAL A 72 -23.56 -1.02 6.83
CA VAL A 72 -23.61 -1.15 5.37
C VAL A 72 -24.23 -2.49 4.98
N HIS A 73 -23.85 -3.59 5.65
CA HIS A 73 -24.37 -4.93 5.37
C HIS A 73 -25.83 -5.12 5.76
N ALA A 74 -26.34 -4.37 6.74
CA ALA A 74 -27.77 -4.38 7.06
C ALA A 74 -28.64 -3.91 5.88
N GLN A 75 -28.12 -2.99 5.06
CA GLN A 75 -28.81 -2.48 3.87
C GLN A 75 -28.41 -3.23 2.59
N TYR A 76 -27.14 -3.63 2.51
CA TYR A 76 -26.56 -4.34 1.36
C TYR A 76 -25.76 -5.56 1.84
N PRO A 77 -26.45 -6.68 2.15
CA PRO A 77 -25.79 -7.89 2.64
C PRO A 77 -24.68 -8.35 1.68
N GLY A 78 -23.50 -8.64 2.23
CA GLY A 78 -22.35 -9.10 1.45
C GLY A 78 -21.63 -8.02 0.65
N LYS A 79 -21.95 -6.73 0.82
CA LYS A 79 -21.24 -5.65 0.14
C LYS A 79 -19.75 -5.69 0.45
N LEU A 80 -18.91 -5.75 -0.59
CA LEU A 80 -17.47 -5.78 -0.42
C LEU A 80 -17.00 -4.42 0.12
N LEU A 81 -16.09 -4.45 1.09
CA LEU A 81 -15.52 -3.24 1.69
C LEU A 81 -14.01 -3.18 1.45
N ALA A 82 -13.45 -1.98 1.52
CA ALA A 82 -12.01 -1.76 1.49
C ALA A 82 -11.54 -0.96 2.72
N TYR A 83 -10.30 -1.24 3.16
CA TYR A 83 -9.70 -0.63 4.35
C TYR A 83 -8.28 -0.17 4.08
N ASN A 84 -8.00 1.10 4.38
CA ASN A 84 -6.66 1.67 4.35
C ASN A 84 -5.94 1.40 5.70
N CYS A 85 -4.97 0.51 5.68
CA CYS A 85 -4.02 0.30 6.78
C CYS A 85 -2.96 1.42 6.75
N SER A 86 -3.40 2.65 7.04
CA SER A 86 -2.64 3.87 6.75
C SER A 86 -1.34 3.99 7.55
N PRO A 87 -0.21 4.33 6.89
CA PRO A 87 1.02 4.74 7.58
C PRO A 87 0.89 6.09 8.31
N SER A 88 -0.15 6.88 8.03
CA SER A 88 -0.45 8.08 8.80
C SER A 88 -0.86 7.78 10.24
N PHE A 89 -1.20 6.52 10.55
CA PHE A 89 -1.44 6.07 11.91
C PHE A 89 -0.12 5.78 12.62
N ASN A 90 0.00 6.25 13.87
CA ASN A 90 1.03 5.73 14.76
C ASN A 90 0.54 4.40 15.38
N TRP A 91 0.74 3.29 14.67
CA TRP A 91 0.19 1.98 15.02
C TRP A 91 0.44 1.56 16.48
N LYS A 92 1.69 1.63 16.94
CA LYS A 92 2.09 1.23 18.31
C LYS A 92 1.60 2.20 19.40
N ARG A 93 1.25 3.43 19.04
CA ARG A 93 0.60 4.37 19.97
C ARG A 93 -0.87 4.00 20.21
N HIS A 94 -1.52 3.39 19.22
CA HIS A 94 -2.95 3.08 19.27
C HIS A 94 -3.25 1.63 19.64
N LEU A 95 -2.39 0.69 19.26
CA LEU A 95 -2.65 -0.74 19.33
C LEU A 95 -1.48 -1.51 19.97
N ASP A 96 -1.82 -2.58 20.68
CA ASP A 96 -0.86 -3.59 21.12
C ASP A 96 -0.47 -4.57 20.00
N ASP A 97 0.60 -5.31 20.22
CA ASP A 97 1.19 -6.24 19.25
C ASP A 97 0.23 -7.37 18.86
N ALA A 98 -0.53 -7.86 19.83
CA ALA A 98 -1.52 -8.91 19.59
C ALA A 98 -2.65 -8.44 18.68
N THR A 99 -3.05 -7.17 18.80
CA THR A 99 -4.08 -6.54 17.98
C THR A 99 -3.55 -6.22 16.59
N ILE A 100 -2.34 -5.67 16.48
CA ILE A 100 -1.66 -5.44 15.19
C ILE A 100 -1.56 -6.75 14.40
N ALA A 101 -1.10 -7.82 15.05
CA ALA A 101 -0.91 -9.12 14.40
C ALA A 101 -2.20 -9.75 13.84
N LYS A 102 -3.37 -9.44 14.41
CA LYS A 102 -4.67 -9.94 13.92
C LYS A 102 -5.47 -8.93 13.12
N PHE A 103 -5.03 -7.68 13.00
CA PHE A 103 -5.83 -6.56 12.53
C PHE A 103 -6.49 -6.83 11.16
N GLN A 104 -5.69 -7.21 10.16
CA GLN A 104 -6.20 -7.51 8.82
C GLN A 104 -7.11 -8.73 8.76
N ARG A 105 -6.85 -9.75 9.58
CA ARG A 105 -7.68 -10.96 9.67
C ARG A 105 -9.07 -10.64 10.22
N GLU A 106 -9.13 -9.83 11.27
CA GLU A 106 -10.39 -9.37 11.86
C GLU A 106 -11.18 -8.51 10.86
N LEU A 107 -10.52 -7.57 10.17
CA LEU A 107 -11.13 -6.79 9.09
C LEU A 107 -11.68 -7.69 7.97
N GLY A 108 -10.93 -8.72 7.58
CA GLY A 108 -11.35 -9.69 6.56
C GLY A 108 -12.64 -10.43 6.94
N ALA A 109 -12.81 -10.75 8.23
CA ALA A 109 -14.04 -11.36 8.76
C ALA A 109 -15.24 -10.39 8.76
N MET A 110 -15.01 -9.08 8.82
CA MET A 110 -16.05 -8.04 8.73
C MET A 110 -16.44 -7.68 7.28
N GLY A 111 -15.78 -8.25 6.27
CA GLY A 111 -16.08 -7.98 4.85
C GLY A 111 -15.15 -6.99 4.15
N TYR A 112 -14.09 -6.52 4.81
CA TYR A 112 -13.01 -5.75 4.17
C TYR A 112 -12.13 -6.68 3.33
N LYS A 113 -12.49 -6.85 2.06
CA LYS A 113 -11.84 -7.79 1.13
C LYS A 113 -10.71 -7.20 0.33
N PHE A 114 -10.60 -5.88 0.30
CA PHE A 114 -9.43 -5.19 -0.23
C PHE A 114 -8.78 -4.36 0.89
N GLN A 115 -7.56 -4.71 1.27
CA GLN A 115 -6.83 -4.05 2.35
C GLN A 115 -5.45 -3.66 1.83
N PHE A 116 -5.04 -2.43 2.10
CA PHE A 116 -3.82 -1.88 1.50
C PHE A 116 -3.14 -0.89 2.44
N ILE A 117 -1.82 -0.76 2.30
CA ILE A 117 -0.99 0.23 3.00
C ILE A 117 -0.61 1.29 1.97
N THR A 118 -1.24 2.46 2.01
CA THR A 118 -1.11 3.51 0.97
C THR A 118 0.32 3.97 0.73
N LEU A 119 1.08 4.22 1.79
CA LEU A 119 2.42 4.81 1.72
C LEU A 119 3.55 3.80 1.96
N ALA A 120 3.29 2.50 1.79
CA ALA A 120 4.31 1.46 2.00
C ALA A 120 5.58 1.71 1.17
N GLY A 121 5.41 2.01 -0.13
CA GLY A 121 6.53 2.30 -1.03
C GLY A 121 7.31 3.56 -0.63
N PHE A 122 6.63 4.63 -0.20
CA PHE A 122 7.29 5.86 0.26
C PHE A 122 8.16 5.60 1.49
N HIS A 123 7.63 4.92 2.50
CA HIS A 123 8.38 4.63 3.72
C HIS A 123 9.54 3.66 3.46
N ALA A 124 9.32 2.57 2.71
CA ALA A 124 10.37 1.60 2.41
C ALA A 124 11.53 2.22 1.61
N LEU A 125 11.22 3.00 0.56
CA LEU A 125 12.22 3.64 -0.29
C LEU A 125 13.05 4.68 0.47
N ASN A 126 12.39 5.58 1.21
CA ASN A 126 13.11 6.64 1.92
C ASN A 126 13.93 6.09 3.09
N TYR A 127 13.38 5.13 3.84
CA TYR A 127 14.07 4.54 4.99
C TYR A 127 15.31 3.75 4.58
N SER A 128 15.17 2.83 3.63
CA SER A 128 16.30 2.00 3.15
C SER A 128 17.44 2.86 2.61
N MET A 129 17.13 3.87 1.78
CA MET A 129 18.14 4.76 1.22
C MET A 129 18.77 5.67 2.29
N PHE A 130 18.00 6.16 3.27
CA PHE A 130 18.55 6.95 4.37
C PHE A 130 19.54 6.14 5.20
N GLU A 131 19.18 4.91 5.58
CA GLU A 131 20.06 4.02 6.34
C GLU A 131 21.34 3.69 5.55
N LEU A 132 21.21 3.35 4.27
CA LEU A 132 22.35 3.07 3.40
C LEU A 132 23.27 4.29 3.26
N ALA A 133 22.73 5.47 2.94
CA ALA A 133 23.53 6.69 2.75
C ALA A 133 24.24 7.12 4.05
N ARG A 134 23.56 6.98 5.19
CA ARG A 134 24.13 7.26 6.51
C ARG A 134 25.29 6.32 6.83
N ALA A 135 25.10 5.01 6.66
CA ALA A 135 26.14 4.01 6.90
C ALA A 135 27.30 4.13 5.91
N TYR A 136 27.01 4.40 4.64
CA TYR A 136 28.02 4.57 3.59
C TYR A 136 28.94 5.77 3.85
N ARG A 137 28.41 6.88 4.43
CA ARG A 137 29.22 8.01 4.89
C ARG A 137 30.29 7.58 5.92
N ASP A 138 29.95 6.66 6.81
CA ASP A 138 30.77 6.29 7.95
C ASP A 138 31.64 5.04 7.70
N GLU A 139 31.19 4.12 6.84
CA GLU A 139 31.75 2.78 6.66
C GLU A 139 32.12 2.46 5.19
N ASP A 140 31.81 3.36 4.25
CA ASP A 140 32.03 3.21 2.81
C ASP A 140 31.48 1.86 2.30
N MET A 141 32.22 1.15 1.44
CA MET A 141 31.83 -0.13 0.84
C MET A 141 31.35 -1.19 1.84
N THR A 142 31.78 -1.14 3.11
CA THR A 142 31.29 -2.09 4.14
C THR A 142 29.77 -2.00 4.32
N ALA A 143 29.20 -0.79 4.23
CA ALA A 143 27.75 -0.59 4.31
C ALA A 143 27.03 -1.19 3.10
N TYR A 144 27.58 -1.02 1.90
CA TYR A 144 26.99 -1.56 0.68
C TYR A 144 27.11 -3.09 0.62
N VAL A 145 28.24 -3.66 1.02
CA VAL A 145 28.43 -5.12 1.09
C VAL A 145 27.43 -5.76 2.06
N ARG A 146 27.08 -5.09 3.17
CA ARG A 146 26.03 -5.57 4.07
C ARG A 146 24.68 -5.71 3.37
N LEU A 147 24.27 -4.71 2.59
CA LEU A 147 23.05 -4.78 1.77
C LEU A 147 23.14 -5.96 0.79
N GLN A 148 24.26 -6.11 0.09
CA GLN A 148 24.45 -7.18 -0.88
C GLN A 148 24.38 -8.59 -0.24
N GLU A 149 24.98 -8.78 0.93
CA GLU A 149 24.91 -10.05 1.67
C GLU A 149 23.48 -10.35 2.16
N GLU A 150 22.71 -9.33 2.54
CA GLU A 150 21.27 -9.48 2.83
C GLU A 150 20.48 -9.89 1.57
N GLU A 151 20.78 -9.31 0.41
CA GLU A 151 20.17 -9.71 -0.87
C GLU A 151 20.47 -11.18 -1.21
N PHE A 152 21.73 -11.62 -1.05
CA PHE A 152 22.12 -13.02 -1.24
C PHE A 152 21.39 -13.97 -0.27
N ALA A 153 21.28 -13.60 1.01
CA ALA A 153 20.61 -14.42 2.01
C ALA A 153 19.12 -14.64 1.67
N HIS A 154 18.46 -13.67 1.03
CA HIS A 154 17.06 -13.75 0.63
C HIS A 154 16.82 -14.50 -0.70
N GLU A 155 17.86 -14.89 -1.45
CA GLU A 155 17.67 -15.73 -2.65
C GLU A 155 16.98 -17.06 -2.31
N ALA A 156 17.26 -17.64 -1.13
CA ALA A 156 16.63 -18.85 -0.63
C ALA A 156 15.11 -18.70 -0.38
N GLU A 157 14.63 -17.47 -0.21
CA GLU A 157 13.22 -17.12 -0.02
C GLU A 157 12.54 -16.66 -1.32
N GLY A 158 13.27 -16.64 -2.43
CA GLY A 158 12.76 -16.28 -3.75
C GLY A 158 13.08 -14.85 -4.21
N TYR A 159 13.95 -14.11 -3.52
CA TYR A 159 14.48 -12.85 -4.04
C TYR A 159 15.40 -13.10 -5.25
N THR A 160 15.27 -12.29 -6.31
CA THR A 160 16.03 -12.52 -7.56
C THR A 160 16.85 -11.32 -8.04
N ALA A 161 16.66 -10.14 -7.44
CA ALA A 161 17.21 -8.90 -7.99
C ALA A 161 18.72 -8.72 -7.71
N VAL A 162 19.35 -9.60 -6.92
CA VAL A 162 20.82 -9.75 -6.85
C VAL A 162 21.42 -9.78 -8.25
N LYS A 163 20.81 -10.56 -9.14
CA LYS A 163 21.12 -10.66 -10.58
C LYS A 163 20.35 -9.61 -11.35
N HIS A 164 20.74 -8.36 -11.11
CA HIS A 164 20.03 -7.19 -11.61
C HIS A 164 19.99 -7.08 -13.15
N GLN A 165 20.96 -7.64 -13.89
CA GLN A 165 20.92 -7.68 -15.36
C GLN A 165 19.78 -8.60 -15.83
N ARG A 166 19.71 -9.82 -15.29
CA ARG A 166 18.57 -10.72 -15.54
C ARG A 166 17.24 -10.06 -15.14
N GLU A 167 17.19 -9.43 -13.97
CA GLU A 167 15.95 -8.87 -13.40
C GLU A 167 15.33 -7.78 -14.30
N VAL A 168 16.16 -6.94 -14.93
CA VAL A 168 15.70 -5.91 -15.88
C VAL A 168 15.51 -6.44 -17.31
N GLY A 169 15.67 -7.74 -17.52
CA GLY A 169 15.34 -8.42 -18.76
C GLY A 169 16.48 -8.53 -19.78
N THR A 170 17.75 -8.40 -19.39
CA THR A 170 18.89 -8.53 -20.32
C THR A 170 18.82 -9.85 -21.11
N GLY A 171 18.53 -10.97 -20.45
CA GLY A 171 18.37 -12.27 -21.12
C GLY A 171 17.15 -12.37 -22.03
N TYR A 172 16.08 -11.64 -21.73
CA TYR A 172 14.92 -11.56 -22.63
C TYR A 172 15.31 -10.85 -23.92
N PHE A 173 16.05 -9.74 -23.85
CA PHE A 173 16.50 -9.01 -25.03
C PHE A 173 17.58 -9.76 -25.82
N ASP A 174 18.41 -10.58 -25.17
CA ASP A 174 19.31 -11.51 -25.87
C ASP A 174 18.54 -12.52 -26.72
N LEU A 175 17.46 -13.11 -26.21
CA LEU A 175 16.60 -14.02 -26.99
C LEU A 175 15.94 -13.31 -28.18
N VAL A 176 15.54 -12.05 -28.02
CA VAL A 176 15.03 -11.23 -29.13
C VAL A 176 16.12 -11.02 -30.18
N ALA A 177 17.34 -10.67 -29.76
CA ALA A 177 18.46 -10.46 -30.68
C ALA A 177 18.80 -11.75 -31.45
N GLU A 178 18.84 -12.89 -30.76
CA GLU A 178 19.09 -14.19 -31.39
C GLU A 178 17.98 -14.57 -32.37
N ALA A 179 16.71 -14.38 -32.02
CA ALA A 179 15.60 -14.65 -32.91
C ALA A 179 15.67 -13.81 -34.20
N VAL A 180 16.02 -12.52 -34.09
CA VAL A 180 16.18 -11.61 -35.24
C VAL A 180 17.39 -12.00 -36.09
N ALA A 181 18.49 -12.39 -35.46
CA ALA A 181 19.73 -12.75 -36.15
C ALA A 181 19.75 -14.22 -36.65
N GLY A 182 18.68 -14.99 -36.44
CA GLY A 182 18.64 -16.41 -36.79
C GLY A 182 19.64 -17.27 -36.00
N GLY A 183 19.91 -16.91 -34.73
CA GLY A 183 20.85 -17.60 -33.86
C GLY A 183 22.33 -17.24 -34.08
N MET A 184 22.60 -16.14 -34.77
CA MET A 184 23.96 -15.70 -35.13
C MET A 184 24.32 -14.33 -34.54
N SER A 185 23.66 -13.91 -33.46
CA SER A 185 23.99 -12.65 -32.83
C SER A 185 25.39 -12.73 -32.20
N SER A 186 26.27 -11.77 -32.50
CA SER A 186 27.61 -11.68 -31.90
C SER A 186 27.70 -10.66 -30.77
N THR A 187 26.57 -10.06 -30.38
CA THR A 187 26.52 -8.92 -29.46
C THR A 187 25.46 -9.11 -28.36
N THR A 188 25.15 -10.35 -27.98
CA THR A 188 24.35 -10.65 -26.78
C THR A 188 25.07 -10.19 -25.52
N ALA A 189 24.34 -9.78 -24.50
CA ALA A 189 24.87 -9.08 -23.33
C ALA A 189 25.13 -9.99 -22.12
N LEU A 190 24.36 -11.05 -21.88
CA LEU A 190 24.55 -11.89 -20.68
C LEU A 190 25.81 -12.76 -20.75
N SER A 191 26.10 -13.34 -21.92
CA SER A 191 27.29 -14.18 -22.11
C SER A 191 28.55 -13.33 -21.96
N GLY A 192 29.42 -13.68 -21.01
CA GLY A 192 30.62 -12.91 -20.68
C GLY A 192 30.39 -11.66 -19.83
N SER A 193 29.19 -11.51 -19.24
CA SER A 193 28.93 -10.46 -18.24
C SER A 193 29.52 -10.83 -16.87
N THR A 194 29.84 -9.82 -16.06
CA THR A 194 30.25 -10.03 -14.66
C THR A 194 29.17 -10.74 -13.84
N GLU A 195 27.90 -10.56 -14.18
CA GLU A 195 26.80 -11.31 -13.56
C GLU A 195 26.94 -12.83 -13.82
N ALA A 196 27.21 -13.23 -15.06
CA ALA A 196 27.41 -14.63 -15.40
C ALA A 196 28.64 -15.25 -14.70
N GLU A 197 29.69 -14.46 -14.51
CA GLU A 197 30.96 -14.93 -13.93
C GLU A 197 30.94 -14.98 -12.39
N GLN A 198 30.40 -13.95 -11.73
CA GLN A 198 30.58 -13.73 -10.29
C GLN A 198 29.35 -14.11 -9.45
N PHE A 199 28.19 -14.29 -10.09
CA PHE A 199 26.92 -14.60 -9.40
C PHE A 199 26.43 -16.02 -9.72
N ALA A 200 27.28 -16.85 -10.32
CA ALA A 200 27.04 -18.29 -10.40
C ALA A 200 27.15 -18.90 -8.99
N VAL A 201 26.19 -19.74 -8.61
CA VAL A 201 26.27 -20.49 -7.34
C VAL A 201 27.56 -21.32 -7.41
N PRO A 202 28.50 -21.19 -6.45
CA PRO A 202 29.70 -21.99 -6.47
C PRO A 202 29.31 -23.47 -6.50
N ALA A 203 29.92 -24.24 -7.40
CA ALA A 203 29.77 -25.68 -7.43
C ALA A 203 30.25 -26.24 -6.07
N HIS A 204 29.31 -26.73 -5.26
CA HIS A 204 29.60 -27.52 -4.07
C HIS A 204 30.02 -28.94 -4.45
#